data_AF-A2FN62-F1
#
_entry.id   AF-A2FN62-F1
#
_cell.length_a   1.000
_cell.length_b   1.000
_cell.length_c   1.000
_cell.angle_alpha   90.00
_cell.angle_beta   90.00
_cell.angle_gamma   90.00
#
_symmetry.space_group_name_H-M   'P 1'
#
loop_
_entity.id
_entity.type
_entity.pdbx_description
1 polymer ?
#
loop_
_entity_poly.entity_id
_entity_poly.type
_entity_poly.pdbx_seq_one_letter_code
_entity_poly.pdbx_strand_id
1 'polypeptide(L)' 'MSECLKHQKPDEECMKYAIISHNIDFVTFLMNEYNSEIDLYYCGLYHNLESFLIYFDQTNDVNKCFINSTSFNIWNHF' A
#
# COMPACT_ATOMS: atom_id res chain seq x y z
N MET A 1 -1.28 -18.00 -2.53
CA MET A 1 -0.29 -17.19 -3.25
C MET A 1 1.16 -17.64 -3.02
N SER A 2 1.45 -18.68 -2.21
CA SER A 2 2.83 -19.01 -1.82
C SER A 2 3.62 -19.86 -2.82
N GLU A 3 2.96 -20.73 -3.61
CA GLU A 3 3.66 -21.65 -4.51
C GLU A 3 4.40 -20.95 -5.66
N CYS A 4 3.80 -19.93 -6.27
CA CYS A 4 4.44 -19.14 -7.33
C CYS A 4 5.66 -18.36 -6.80
N LEU A 5 5.59 -17.89 -5.55
CA LEU A 5 6.62 -17.10 -4.89
C LEU A 5 7.89 -17.89 -4.55
N LYS A 6 7.82 -19.23 -4.58
CA LYS A 6 9.02 -20.09 -4.48
C LYS A 6 9.95 -19.95 -5.70
N HIS A 7 9.41 -19.49 -6.83
CA HIS A 7 10.14 -19.42 -8.10
C HIS A 7 10.31 -17.98 -8.59
N GLN A 8 9.37 -17.10 -8.25
CA GLN A 8 9.38 -15.70 -8.69
C GLN A 8 9.38 -14.76 -7.48
N LYS A 9 10.39 -13.90 -7.39
CA LYS A 9 10.43 -12.84 -6.39
C LYS A 9 9.45 -11.74 -6.79
N PRO A 10 8.57 -11.27 -5.88
CA PRO A 10 7.77 -10.09 -6.11
C PRO A 10 8.62 -8.87 -6.43
N ASP A 11 8.06 -7.99 -7.25
CA ASP A 11 8.60 -6.69 -7.63
C ASP A 11 7.58 -5.58 -7.34
N GLU A 12 7.90 -4.36 -7.75
CA GLU A 12 7.06 -3.17 -7.53
C GLU A 12 5.70 -3.29 -8.23
N GLU A 13 5.63 -3.95 -9.39
CA GLU A 13 4.36 -4.18 -10.08
C GLU A 13 3.45 -5.10 -9.27
N CYS A 14 4.00 -6.10 -8.55
CA CYS A 14 3.21 -6.93 -7.64
C CYS A 14 2.52 -6.09 -6.54
N MET A 15 3.23 -5.12 -5.95
CA MET A 15 2.65 -4.22 -4.94
C MET A 15 1.54 -3.36 -5.53
N LYS A 16 1.79 -2.76 -6.71
CA LYS A 16 0.79 -1.96 -7.42
C LYS A 16 -0.48 -2.77 -7.73
N TYR A 17 -0.37 -4.00 -8.24
CA TYR A 17 -1.54 -4.85 -8.47
C TYR A 17 -2.25 -5.28 -7.18
N ALA A 18 -1.51 -5.47 -6.07
CA ALA A 18 -2.10 -5.74 -4.77
C ALA A 18 -2.96 -4.55 -4.29
N ILE A 19 -2.47 -3.32 -4.45
CA ILE A 19 -3.21 -2.08 -4.16
C ILE A 19 -4.43 -1.95 -5.08
N ILE A 20 -4.27 -2.15 -6.39
CA ILE A 20 -5.38 -2.06 -7.37
C ILE A 20 -6.49 -3.06 -7.03
N SER A 21 -6.13 -4.28 -6.62
CA SER A 21 -7.09 -5.34 -6.33
C SER A 21 -7.68 -5.26 -4.92
N HIS A 22 -7.29 -4.27 -4.11
CA HIS A 22 -7.70 -4.16 -2.70
C HIS A 22 -7.38 -5.44 -1.89
N ASN A 23 -6.30 -6.13 -2.24
CA ASN A 23 -5.87 -7.35 -1.56
C ASN A 23 -4.92 -7.02 -0.41
N ILE A 24 -5.50 -6.62 0.72
CA ILE A 24 -4.78 -6.11 1.89
C ILE A 24 -3.87 -7.16 2.54
N ASP A 25 -4.28 -8.42 2.55
CA ASP A 25 -3.43 -9.52 3.00
C ASP A 25 -2.15 -9.60 2.16
N PHE A 26 -2.27 -9.40 0.84
CA PHE A 26 -1.12 -9.44 -0.05
C PHE A 26 -0.26 -8.17 0.04
N VAL A 27 -0.86 -6.98 0.19
CA VAL A 27 -0.12 -5.73 0.46
C VAL A 27 0.72 -5.88 1.73
N THR A 28 0.11 -6.33 2.83
CA THR A 28 0.78 -6.53 4.12
C THR A 28 1.90 -7.56 4.02
N PHE A 29 1.64 -8.67 3.30
CA PHE A 29 2.65 -9.69 3.04
C PHE A 29 3.86 -9.14 2.26
N LEU A 30 3.63 -8.38 1.18
CA LEU A 30 4.71 -7.79 0.39
C LEU A 30 5.53 -6.78 1.19
N MET A 31 4.86 -5.95 1.99
CA MET A 31 5.53 -4.97 2.84
C MET A 31 6.40 -5.64 3.91
N ASN A 32 5.87 -6.63 4.63
CA ASN A 32 6.58 -7.22 5.76
C ASN A 32 7.66 -8.24 5.35
N GLU A 33 7.38 -9.08 4.36
CA GLU A 33 8.28 -10.18 3.98
C GLU A 33 9.30 -9.77 2.92
N TYR A 34 8.97 -8.78 2.08
CA TYR A 34 9.83 -8.33 0.98
C TYR A 34 10.33 -6.88 1.14
N ASN A 35 9.91 -6.17 2.20
CA ASN A 35 10.21 -4.74 2.41
C ASN A 35 9.82 -3.88 1.20
N SER A 36 8.76 -4.27 0.47
CA SER A 36 8.25 -3.50 -0.65
C SER A 36 7.54 -2.24 -0.15
N GLU A 37 7.92 -1.08 -0.67
CA GLU A 37 7.29 0.20 -0.31
C GLU A 37 5.89 0.32 -0.95
N ILE A 38 4.93 0.84 -0.18
CA ILE A 38 3.60 1.18 -0.69
C ILE A 38 3.66 2.57 -1.31
N ASP A 39 3.30 2.68 -2.58
CA ASP A 39 3.16 3.97 -3.25
C ASP A 39 1.79 4.60 -2.92
N LEU A 40 1.82 5.72 -2.19
CA LEU A 40 0.63 6.47 -1.81
C LEU A 40 -0.15 7.04 -3.02
N TYR A 41 0.53 7.30 -4.14
CA TYR A 41 -0.13 7.72 -5.38
C TYR A 41 -1.12 6.65 -5.85
N TYR A 42 -0.72 5.38 -5.85
CA TYR A 42 -1.62 4.28 -6.22
C TYR A 42 -2.74 4.07 -5.21
N CYS A 43 -2.46 4.25 -3.92
CA CYS A 43 -3.51 4.18 -2.90
C CYS A 43 -4.60 5.22 -3.19
N GLY A 44 -4.22 6.47 -3.48
CA GLY A 44 -5.15 7.55 -3.81
C GLY A 44 -5.88 7.30 -5.14
N LEU A 45 -5.15 6.96 -6.20
CA LEU A 45 -5.70 6.73 -7.54
C LEU A 45 -6.75 5.61 -7.58
N TYR A 46 -6.54 4.54 -6.80
CA TYR A 46 -7.43 3.39 -6.74
C TYR A 46 -8.34 3.39 -5.51
N HIS A 47 -8.38 4.51 -4.77
CA HIS A 47 -9.18 4.69 -3.57
C HIS A 47 -9.03 3.55 -2.54
N ASN A 48 -7.82 3.01 -2.41
CA ASN A 48 -7.49 1.95 -1.44
C ASN A 48 -7.02 2.57 -0.12
N LEU A 49 -7.99 2.85 0.75
CA LEU A 49 -7.75 3.51 2.04
C LEU A 49 -7.02 2.59 3.01
N GLU A 50 -7.30 1.30 3.00
CA GLU A 50 -6.68 0.32 3.88
C GLU A 50 -5.17 0.21 3.63
N SER A 51 -4.72 0.20 2.37
CA SER A 51 -3.29 0.20 2.04
C SER A 51 -2.62 1.51 2.43
N PHE A 52 -3.31 2.64 2.27
CA PHE A 52 -2.85 3.94 2.76
C PHE A 52 -2.65 3.92 4.29
N LEU A 53 -3.59 3.35 5.04
CA LEU A 53 -3.51 3.25 6.50
C LEU A 53 -2.39 2.31 6.95
N ILE A 54 -2.13 1.22 6.22
CA ILE A 54 -0.97 0.35 6.47
C ILE A 54 0.34 1.11 6.29
N TYR A 55 0.48 1.88 5.21
CA TYR A 55 1.65 2.73 5.03
C TYR A 55 1.85 3.68 6.21
N PHE A 56 0.78 4.34 6.64
CA PHE A 56 0.82 5.27 7.77
C PHE A 56 1.25 4.58 9.07
N ASP A 57 0.63 3.45 9.41
CA ASP A 57 0.91 2.69 10.63
C ASP A 57 2.39 2.25 10.70
N GLN A 58 2.94 1.80 9.57
CA GLN A 58 4.30 1.26 9.52
C GLN A 58 5.40 2.31 9.42
N THR A 59 5.15 3.43 8.73
CA THR A 59 6.17 4.47 8.49
C THR A 59 6.06 5.65 9.45
N ASN A 60 4.85 5.89 9.97
CA ASN A 60 4.49 7.08 10.71
C ASN A 60 4.87 8.40 9.99
N ASP A 61 4.91 8.40 8.64
CA ASP A 61 5.22 9.57 7.82
C ASP A 61 3.99 10.48 7.69
N VAL A 62 3.71 11.22 8.76
CA VAL A 62 2.57 12.13 8.87
C VAL A 62 2.54 13.14 7.71
N ASN A 63 3.70 13.65 7.29
CA ASN A 63 3.78 14.67 6.25
C ASN A 63 3.34 14.15 4.88
N LYS A 64 3.84 12.97 4.47
CA LYS A 64 3.41 12.36 3.21
C LYS A 64 1.94 11.94 3.26
N CYS A 65 1.49 11.37 4.38
CA CYS A 65 0.09 10.99 4.55
C CYS A 65 -0.84 12.20 4.51
N PHE A 66 -0.49 13.32 5.13
CA PHE A 66 -1.28 14.54 5.09
C PHE A 66 -1.46 15.10 3.67
N ILE A 67 -0.41 15.08 2.85
CA ILE A 67 -0.51 15.53 1.44
C ILE A 67 -1.40 14.60 0.63
N ASN A 68 -1.24 13.28 0.78
CA ASN A 68 -1.94 12.28 -0.02
C ASN A 68 -3.37 11.98 0.47
N SER A 69 -3.73 12.32 1.72
CA SER A 69 -5.09 12.16 2.25
C SER A 69 -6.13 12.98 1.47
N THR A 70 -5.67 14.05 0.81
CA THR A 70 -6.50 14.88 -0.08
C THR A 70 -7.11 14.08 -1.22
N SER A 71 -6.43 13.03 -1.72
CA SER A 71 -6.94 12.12 -2.76
C SER A 71 -8.14 11.29 -2.30
N PHE A 72 -8.35 11.16 -0.99
CA PHE A 72 -9.47 10.42 -0.40
C PHE A 72 -10.61 11.33 0.06
N ASN A 73 -10.50 12.65 -0.13
CA ASN A 73 -11.41 13.64 0.44
C ASN A 73 -11.56 13.54 1.98
N ILE A 74 -10.54 13.03 2.67
CA ILE A 74 -10.49 12.91 4.13
C ILE A 74 -9.81 14.15 4.69
N TRP A 75 -10.51 15.28 4.69
CA TRP A 75 -9.92 16.58 5.05
C TRP A 75 -9.70 16.81 6.56
N ASN A 76 -10.27 15.99 7.45
CA ASN A 76 -10.39 16.33 8.88
C ASN A 76 -10.02 15.22 9.89
N HIS A 77 -9.21 14.21 9.55
CA HIS A 77 -8.96 13.06 10.46
C HIS A 77 -7.50 12.66 10.72
N PHE A 78 -6.50 13.47 10.34
CA PHE A 78 -5.08 13.19 10.60
C PHE A 78 -4.43 14.28 11.45
#